data_AF-A0A0T6BGC1-F1
#
_entry.id   AF-A0A0T6BGC1-F1
#
_cell.length_a   1.000
_cell.length_b   1.000
_cell.length_c   1.000
_cell.angle_alpha   90.00
_cell.angle_beta   90.00
_cell.angle_gamma   90.00
#
_symmetry.space_group_name_H-M   'P 1'
#
loop_
_entity.id
_entity.type
_entity.pdbx_description
1 polymer ?
#
loop_
_entity_poly.entity_id
_entity_poly.type
_entity_poly.pdbx_seq_one_letter_code
_entity_poly.pdbx_strand_id
1 'polypeptide(L)'
;TEHVWQVTLAKRGLGASLSSDNTSAVYRLCLTDKVLSLIRKDSMEPQIELSLSSIRSCGNLKTYFFLEIGRSSAIGAGELWMETEDTNIAQNVHQTVYHAMSSNYSSREDLGPKDRHRSSSATESSKPTNITARRQPGPTA
;
A
#
# COMPACT_ATOMS: atom_id res chain seq x y z
N THR A 1 6.47 7.18 -14.49
CA THR A 1 6.36 8.66 -14.67
C THR A 1 6.97 9.33 -13.46
N GLU A 2 7.64 10.47 -13.63
CA GLU A 2 8.20 11.21 -12.48
C GLU A 2 7.28 12.39 -12.15
N HIS A 3 6.85 12.48 -10.88
CA HIS A 3 6.01 13.57 -10.39
C HIS A 3 6.71 14.28 -9.23
N VAL A 4 6.65 15.61 -9.20
CA VAL A 4 7.30 16.42 -8.16
C VAL A 4 6.32 17.46 -7.62
N TRP A 5 6.22 17.54 -6.30
CA TRP A 5 5.38 18.53 -5.60
C TRP A 5 6.16 19.27 -4.53
N GLN A 6 5.86 20.56 -4.36
CA GLN A 6 6.39 21.33 -3.24
C GLN A 6 5.45 21.16 -2.04
N VAL A 7 6.00 20.71 -0.91
CA VAL A 7 5.24 20.45 0.32
C VAL A 7 6.02 20.93 1.54
N THR A 8 5.31 21.26 2.61
CA THR A 8 5.92 21.63 3.89
C THR A 8 5.76 20.48 4.86
N LEU A 9 6.86 20.00 5.44
CA LEU A 9 6.78 18.88 6.38
C LEU A 9 6.23 19.36 7.72
N ALA A 10 5.17 18.72 8.20
CA ALA A 10 4.60 19.04 9.50
C ALA A 10 5.43 18.40 10.62
N LYS A 11 5.64 19.14 11.71
CA LYS A 11 6.34 18.67 12.92
C LYS A 11 5.47 17.73 13.76
N ARG A 12 4.96 16.65 13.15
CA ARG A 12 4.11 15.64 13.79
C ARG A 12 4.56 14.24 13.38
N GLY A 13 4.45 13.29 14.31
CA GLY A 13 4.85 11.90 14.06
C GLY A 13 6.34 11.84 13.71
N LEU A 14 6.67 11.21 12.59
CA LEU A 14 8.05 11.12 12.10
C LEU A 14 8.60 12.48 11.68
N GLY A 15 7.74 13.40 11.23
CA GLY A 15 8.13 14.75 10.83
C GLY A 15 8.71 15.58 11.98
N ALA A 16 8.38 15.28 13.24
CA ALA A 16 8.98 15.94 14.40
C ALA A 16 10.47 15.58 14.59
N SER A 17 10.84 14.33 14.33
CA SER A 17 12.24 13.88 14.40
C SER A 17 13.06 14.31 13.18
N LEU A 18 12.40 14.46 12.03
CA LEU A 18 13.04 14.80 10.75
C LEU A 18 13.18 16.31 10.55
N SER A 19 12.27 17.10 11.11
CA SER A 19 12.36 18.56 11.14
C SER A 19 13.22 19.02 12.33
N SER A 20 14.53 18.74 12.28
CA SER A 20 15.46 19.19 13.32
C SER A 20 15.54 20.72 13.42
N ASP A 21 15.29 21.41 12.30
CA ASP A 21 15.29 22.85 12.24
C ASP A 21 13.92 23.40 12.64
N ASN A 22 13.92 24.40 13.52
CA ASN A 22 12.70 24.99 14.08
C ASN A 22 11.89 25.80 13.04
N THR A 23 12.38 25.89 11.80
CA THR A 23 11.73 26.56 10.67
C THR A 23 11.01 25.51 9.84
N SER A 24 9.72 25.71 9.53
CA SER A 24 8.97 24.86 8.58
C SER A 24 9.75 24.74 7.26
N ALA A 25 10.51 23.67 7.12
CA ALA A 25 11.32 23.46 5.95
C ALA A 25 10.41 23.05 4.79
N VAL A 26 10.59 23.72 3.66
CA VAL A 26 9.92 23.39 2.40
C VAL A 26 10.70 22.25 1.75
N TYR A 27 9.98 21.20 1.39
CA TYR A 27 10.50 20.00 0.75
C TYR A 27 9.94 19.84 -0.65
N ARG A 28 10.67 19.08 -1.47
CA ARG A 28 10.20 18.54 -2.73
C ARG A 28 9.89 17.06 -2.53
N LEU A 29 8.64 16.70 -2.76
CA LEU A 29 8.15 15.34 -2.78
C LEU A 29 8.29 14.81 -4.20
N CYS A 30 9.22 13.89 -4.41
CA CYS A 30 9.47 13.26 -5.69
C CYS A 30 8.91 11.84 -5.69
N LEU A 31 8.02 11.53 -6.61
CA LEU A 31 7.46 10.21 -6.82
C LEU A 31 8.01 9.60 -8.10
N THR A 32 8.53 8.39 -7.97
CA THR A 32 8.92 7.50 -9.06
C THR A 32 8.04 6.25 -9.04
N ASP A 33 8.28 5.30 -9.95
CA ASP A 33 7.46 4.08 -10.05
C ASP A 33 7.61 3.12 -8.86
N LYS A 34 8.68 3.26 -8.04
CA LYS A 34 8.98 2.35 -6.92
C LYS A 34 9.32 3.06 -5.62
N VAL A 35 9.67 4.34 -5.68
CA VAL A 35 10.25 5.09 -4.56
C VAL A 35 9.63 6.49 -4.51
N LEU A 36 9.43 6.96 -3.28
CA LEU A 36 9.00 8.29 -2.93
C LEU A 36 10.09 8.94 -2.08
N SER A 37 10.66 10.03 -2.57
CA SER A 37 11.80 10.71 -1.94
C SER A 37 11.43 12.12 -1.51
N LEU A 38 11.95 12.54 -0.37
CA LEU A 38 11.74 13.87 0.19
C LEU A 38 13.07 14.61 0.22
N ILE A 39 13.19 15.68 -0.59
CA ILE A 39 14.40 16.47 -0.75
C ILE A 39 14.17 17.86 -0.17
N ARG A 40 15.00 18.29 0.78
CA ARG A 40 14.89 19.63 1.37
C ARG A 40 15.23 20.67 0.30
N LYS A 41 14.48 21.78 0.19
CA LYS A 41 14.63 22.74 -0.93
C LYS A 41 16.03 23.38 -1.01
N ASP A 42 16.72 23.49 0.11
CA ASP A 42 18.06 24.02 0.32
C ASP A 42 19.18 22.94 0.26
N SER A 43 18.81 21.67 0.07
CA SER A 43 19.73 20.56 -0.16
C SER A 43 19.50 19.94 -1.54
N MET A 44 20.53 19.27 -2.07
CA MET A 44 20.42 18.46 -3.28
C MET A 44 20.30 16.96 -2.97
N GLU A 45 20.50 16.57 -1.71
CA GLU A 45 20.41 15.17 -1.29
C GLU A 45 19.03 14.84 -0.71
N PRO A 46 18.48 13.64 -1.01
CA PRO A 46 17.24 13.18 -0.41
C PRO A 46 17.44 12.96 1.08
N GLN A 47 16.66 13.68 1.89
CA GLN A 47 16.68 13.51 3.34
C GLN A 47 15.93 12.24 3.74
N ILE A 48 14.94 11.85 2.96
CA ILE A 48 14.12 10.66 3.21
C ILE A 48 13.89 9.96 1.87
N GLU A 49 14.07 8.64 1.87
CA GLU A 49 13.75 7.80 0.73
C GLU A 49 12.87 6.63 1.19
N LEU A 50 11.68 6.51 0.61
CA LEU A 50 10.67 5.52 0.98
C LEU A 50 10.33 4.66 -0.23
N SER A 51 10.52 3.35 -0.11
CA SER A 51 9.96 2.44 -1.13
C SER A 51 8.44 2.41 -1.01
N LEU A 52 7.72 2.45 -2.13
CA LEU A 52 6.26 2.38 -2.15
C LEU A 52 5.72 1.13 -1.45
N SER A 53 6.47 0.03 -1.47
CA SER A 53 6.10 -1.22 -0.79
C SER A 53 6.17 -1.13 0.75
N SER A 54 6.88 -0.13 1.29
CA SER A 54 7.00 0.10 2.75
C SER A 54 5.88 0.97 3.31
N ILE A 55 5.16 1.68 2.45
CA ILE A 55 4.03 2.53 2.81
C ILE A 55 2.81 1.62 3.02
N ARG A 56 2.07 1.79 4.12
CA ARG A 56 0.90 0.96 4.46
C ARG A 56 -0.40 1.57 3.96
N SER A 57 -0.51 2.89 4.11
CA SER A 57 -1.69 3.66 3.71
C SER A 57 -1.26 5.10 3.41
N CYS A 58 -2.05 5.78 2.59
CA CYS A 58 -1.91 7.22 2.36
C CYS A 58 -3.30 7.85 2.25
N GLY A 59 -3.37 9.15 2.53
CA GLY A 59 -4.62 9.88 2.49
C GLY A 59 -4.40 11.38 2.50
N ASN A 60 -5.47 12.13 2.30
CA ASN A 60 -5.46 13.58 2.40
C ASN A 60 -6.53 14.08 3.38
N LEU A 61 -6.25 15.21 4.02
CA LEU A 61 -7.16 15.89 4.93
C LEU A 61 -7.00 17.40 4.74
N LYS A 62 -8.01 18.05 4.14
CA LYS A 62 -7.94 19.47 3.75
C LYS A 62 -6.70 19.72 2.86
N THR A 63 -5.79 20.59 3.29
CA THR A 63 -4.53 20.91 2.60
C THR A 63 -3.38 19.99 3.00
N TYR A 64 -3.62 19.01 3.88
CA TYR A 64 -2.62 18.05 4.31
C TYR A 64 -2.69 16.76 3.50
N PHE A 65 -1.54 16.22 3.17
CA PHE A 65 -1.35 14.87 2.69
C PHE A 65 -0.56 14.10 3.75
N PHE A 66 -0.98 12.87 4.05
CA PHE A 66 -0.32 12.04 5.04
C PHE A 66 -0.05 10.63 4.52
N LEU A 67 1.02 10.03 5.03
CA LEU A 67 1.37 8.64 4.77
C LEU A 67 1.65 7.91 6.07
N GLU A 68 1.17 6.69 6.15
CA GLU A 68 1.55 5.74 7.19
C GLU A 68 2.66 4.83 6.66
N ILE A 69 3.81 4.87 7.32
CA ILE A 69 5.01 4.10 6.97
C ILE A 69 5.12 2.88 7.89
N GLY A 70 5.42 1.73 7.30
CA GLY A 70 5.67 0.49 8.02
C GLY A 70 7.12 0.36 8.54
N ARG A 71 7.35 -0.62 9.42
CA ARG A 71 8.67 -0.89 10.02
C ARG A 71 9.75 -1.31 9.01
N SER A 72 9.37 -1.65 7.78
CA SER A 72 10.29 -2.00 6.69
C SER A 72 11.01 -0.81 6.08
N SER A 73 10.62 0.42 6.44
CA SER A 73 11.28 1.63 5.99
C SER A 73 12.52 1.99 6.84
N ALA A 74 13.48 2.66 6.22
CA ALA A 74 14.71 3.15 6.87
C ALA A 74 14.43 4.12 8.04
N ILE A 75 13.34 4.90 7.96
CA ILE A 75 12.95 5.84 9.01
C ILE A 75 12.11 5.18 10.14
N GLY A 76 11.81 3.89 10.02
CA GLY A 76 10.95 3.15 10.94
C GLY A 76 9.46 3.39 10.70
N ALA A 77 8.64 2.80 11.58
CA ALA A 77 7.18 2.93 11.49
C ALA A 77 6.69 4.26 12.08
N GLY A 78 5.69 4.84 11.45
CA GLY A 78 5.03 6.05 11.93
C GLY A 78 4.30 6.78 10.82
N GLU A 79 3.88 8.00 11.11
CA GLU A 79 3.10 8.81 10.19
C GLU A 79 3.91 10.04 9.75
N LEU A 80 3.86 10.33 8.46
CA LEU A 80 4.42 11.53 7.86
C LEU A 80 3.29 12.42 7.40
N TRP A 81 3.31 13.68 7.85
CA TRP A 81 2.30 14.67 7.53
C TRP A 81 2.95 15.81 6.76
N MET A 82 2.34 16.19 5.64
CA MET A 82 2.85 17.21 4.74
C MET A 82 1.73 18.16 4.37
N GLU A 83 1.99 19.47 4.48
CA GLU A 83 1.09 20.52 4.06
C GLU A 83 1.37 20.88 2.59
N THR A 84 0.31 21.05 1.82
CA THR A 84 0.33 21.48 0.42
C THR A 84 -0.28 22.88 0.31
N GLU A 85 -0.12 23.53 -0.84
CA GLU A 85 -0.65 24.89 -1.06
C GLU A 85 -2.18 24.95 -0.94
N ASP A 86 -2.88 23.95 -1.47
CA ASP A 86 -4.32 23.90 -1.51
C ASP A 86 -4.86 22.45 -1.54
N THR A 87 -6.17 22.31 -1.31
CA THR A 87 -6.81 21.00 -1.20
C THR A 87 -6.78 20.21 -2.50
N ASN A 88 -6.76 20.88 -3.67
CA ASN A 88 -6.72 20.20 -4.96
C ASN A 88 -5.35 19.56 -5.16
N ILE A 89 -4.27 20.26 -4.78
CA ILE A 89 -2.93 19.67 -4.78
C ILE A 89 -2.86 18.48 -3.82
N ALA A 90 -3.38 18.61 -2.58
CA ALA A 90 -3.42 17.49 -1.63
C ALA A 90 -4.12 16.24 -2.20
N GLN A 91 -5.27 16.44 -2.85
CA GLN A 91 -6.01 15.36 -3.51
C GLN A 91 -5.24 14.76 -4.69
N ASN A 92 -4.67 15.60 -5.55
CA ASN A 92 -3.88 15.16 -6.69
C ASN A 92 -2.66 14.34 -6.27
N VAL A 93 -1.93 14.80 -5.25
CA VAL A 93 -0.80 14.06 -4.66
C VAL A 93 -1.27 12.70 -4.15
N HIS A 94 -2.34 12.68 -3.35
CA HIS A 94 -2.91 11.44 -2.83
C HIS A 94 -3.29 10.46 -3.94
N GLN A 95 -4.05 10.89 -4.95
CA GLN A 95 -4.46 10.02 -6.05
C GLN A 95 -3.25 9.47 -6.81
N THR A 96 -2.28 10.32 -7.12
CA THR A 96 -1.09 9.92 -7.88
C THR A 96 -0.26 8.88 -7.10
N VAL A 97 0.00 9.14 -5.81
CA VAL A 97 0.73 8.21 -4.94
C VAL A 97 -0.06 6.92 -4.74
N TYR A 98 -1.36 7.00 -4.51
CA TYR A 98 -2.23 5.83 -4.35
C TYR A 98 -2.23 4.93 -5.59
N HIS A 99 -2.31 5.52 -6.80
CA HIS A 99 -2.23 4.78 -8.04
C HIS A 99 -0.86 4.13 -8.25
N ALA A 100 0.23 4.83 -7.93
CA ALA A 100 1.59 4.27 -8.00
C ALA A 100 1.76 3.10 -7.03
N MET A 101 1.28 3.25 -5.79
CA MET A 101 1.27 2.17 -4.79
C MET A 101 0.44 0.98 -5.25
N SER A 102 -0.80 1.20 -5.70
CA SER A 102 -1.71 0.16 -6.18
C SER A 102 -1.13 -0.63 -7.35
N SER A 103 -0.52 0.07 -8.32
CA SER A 103 0.17 -0.56 -9.46
C SER A 103 1.38 -1.40 -9.03
N ASN A 104 2.10 -0.96 -7.99
CA ASN A 104 3.21 -1.71 -7.43
C ASN A 104 2.75 -3.00 -6.73
N TYR A 105 1.62 -2.96 -6.01
CA TYR A 105 1.04 -4.13 -5.37
C TYR A 105 0.47 -5.13 -6.39
N SER A 106 -0.23 -4.66 -7.43
CA SER A 106 -0.80 -5.55 -8.45
C SER A 106 0.27 -6.25 -9.29
N SER A 107 1.40 -5.58 -9.57
CA SER A 107 2.56 -6.23 -10.20
C SER A 107 3.17 -7.37 -9.37
N ARG A 108 2.93 -7.40 -8.05
CA ARG A 108 3.42 -8.47 -7.18
C ARG A 108 2.52 -9.72 -7.20
N GLU A 109 1.23 -9.56 -7.52
CA GLU A 109 0.29 -10.69 -7.62
C GLU A 109 0.55 -11.57 -8.86
N ASP A 110 1.28 -11.08 -9.87
CA ASP A 110 1.61 -11.87 -11.06
C ASP A 110 2.74 -12.90 -10.85
N LEU A 111 3.41 -12.91 -9.68
CA LEU A 111 4.46 -13.87 -9.33
C LEU A 111 4.12 -14.75 -8.11
N GLY A 112 2.84 -14.91 -7.77
CA GLY A 112 2.35 -15.81 -6.73
C GLY A 112 1.50 -16.96 -7.29
N PRO A 113 1.77 -18.25 -6.97
CA PRO A 113 1.09 -19.37 -7.64
C PRO A 113 -0.35 -19.58 -7.17
N LYS A 114 -1.18 -19.96 -8.15
CA LYS A 114 -2.35 -20.85 -8.06
C LYS A 114 -3.49 -20.38 -7.15
N ASP A 115 -4.62 -20.14 -7.81
CA ASP A 115 -5.86 -20.87 -7.53
C ASP A 115 -6.01 -21.26 -6.05
N ARG A 116 -6.49 -20.33 -5.23
CA ARG A 116 -7.17 -20.71 -4.00
C ARG A 116 -8.46 -21.41 -4.42
N HIS A 117 -8.34 -22.67 -4.84
CA HIS A 117 -9.38 -23.66 -4.63
C HIS A 117 -9.65 -23.65 -3.12
N ARG A 118 -10.67 -22.89 -2.73
CA ARG A 118 -11.37 -23.14 -1.48
C ARG A 118 -11.93 -24.55 -1.63
N SER A 119 -11.19 -25.55 -1.16
CA SER A 119 -11.74 -26.89 -0.97
C SER A 119 -12.87 -26.75 0.05
N SER A 120 -14.08 -26.62 -0.47
CA SER A 120 -15.30 -26.84 0.29
C SER A 120 -15.29 -28.31 0.67
N SER A 121 -14.94 -28.63 1.93
CA SER A 121 -15.32 -29.92 2.52
C SER A 121 -16.83 -29.90 2.70
N ALA A 122 -17.57 -30.20 1.62
CA ALA A 122 -18.95 -30.60 1.70
C ALA A 122 -18.96 -32.04 2.22
N THR A 123 -19.24 -32.20 3.52
CA THR A 123 -19.50 -33.49 4.13
C THR A 123 -20.64 -34.19 3.38
N GLU A 124 -20.37 -35.40 2.92
CA GLU A 124 -21.30 -36.29 2.24
C GLU A 124 -22.55 -36.54 3.09
N SER A 125 -23.67 -35.93 2.71
CA SER A 125 -25.00 -36.52 2.91
C SER A 125 -26.04 -35.74 2.13
N SER A 126 -26.33 -36.20 0.92
CA SER A 126 -27.69 -36.22 0.35
C SER A 126 -27.70 -37.03 -0.95
N LYS A 127 -28.07 -38.31 -0.78
CA LYS A 127 -28.60 -39.31 -1.73
C LYS A 127 -28.64 -38.95 -3.24
N PRO A 128 -28.12 -39.82 -4.11
CA PRO A 128 -28.58 -39.89 -5.49
C PRO A 128 -29.78 -40.85 -5.61
N THR A 129 -30.95 -40.31 -5.94
CA THR A 129 -32.08 -41.07 -6.51
C THR A 129 -31.87 -41.26 -8.01
N ASN A 130 -31.55 -42.48 -8.44
CA ASN A 130 -32.35 -43.21 -9.45
C ASN A 130 -31.73 -44.56 -9.85
N ILE A 131 -32.34 -45.62 -9.34
CA ILE A 131 -32.88 -46.79 -10.06
C ILE A 131 -32.09 -47.26 -11.29
N THR A 132 -31.36 -48.37 -11.18
CA THR A 132 -31.48 -49.48 -12.15
C THR A 132 -31.12 -50.84 -11.51
N ALA A 133 -31.99 -51.80 -11.78
CA ALA A 133 -32.07 -53.18 -11.29
C ALA A 133 -30.82 -54.08 -11.47
N ARG A 134 -30.65 -55.08 -10.59
CA ARG A 134 -30.93 -56.53 -10.85
C ARG A 134 -30.15 -57.47 -9.90
N ARG A 135 -30.93 -58.32 -9.22
CA ARG A 135 -30.71 -59.75 -8.86
C ARG A 135 -29.42 -60.19 -8.12
N GLN A 136 -29.66 -60.65 -6.87
CA GLN A 136 -28.99 -61.73 -6.10
C GLN A 136 -28.34 -62.84 -6.95
N PRO A 137 -27.26 -63.53 -6.51
CA PRO A 137 -27.28 -64.42 -5.32
C PRO A 137 -25.99 -64.46 -4.45
N GLY A 138 -26.09 -65.03 -3.23
CA GLY A 138 -24.94 -65.50 -2.42
C GLY A 138 -24.28 -66.78 -3.00
N PRO A 139 -23.52 -67.64 -2.27
CA PRO A 139 -23.11 -67.64 -0.84
C PRO A 139 -21.60 -68.01 -0.63
N THR A 140 -21.24 -68.46 0.59
CA THR A 140 -20.02 -69.20 1.04
C THR A 140 -18.75 -68.37 1.30
N ALA A 141 -17.97 -68.58 2.37
CA ALA A 141 -17.86 -69.64 3.37
C ALA A 141 -17.48 -69.06 4.75
#